data_AF-A0A2X2HHI4-F1
#
_entry.id   AF-A0A2X2HHI4-F1
#
_cell.length_a   1.000
_cell.length_b   1.000
_cell.length_c   1.000
_cell.angle_alpha   90.00
_cell.angle_beta   90.00
_cell.angle_gamma   90.00
#
_symmetry.space_group_name_H-M   'P 1'
#
loop_
_entity.id
_entity.type
_entity.pdbx_description
1 polymer ?
#
loop_
_entity_poly.entity_id
_entity_poly.type
_entity_poly.pdbx_seq_one_letter_code
_entity_poly.pdbx_strand_id
1 'polypeptide(L)' 'MWYQKTLTLSAKSRGFHLVTDEILNQLADMPRVNRLTASVAATYLRLSDT' A
#
# COMPACT_ATOMS: atom_id res chain seq x y z
N MET A 1 -10.78 6.92 12.67
CA MET A 1 -10.87 7.48 11.29
C MET A 1 -10.41 6.41 10.32
N TRP A 2 -11.09 6.25 9.18
CA TRP A 2 -10.79 5.24 8.16
C TRP A 2 -10.12 5.91 6.96
N TYR A 3 -9.04 5.32 6.46
CA TYR A 3 -8.35 5.77 5.25
C TYR A 3 -8.07 4.55 4.37
N GLN A 4 -8.37 4.67 3.08
CA GLN A 4 -8.16 3.60 2.10
C GLN A 4 -7.46 4.17 0.88
N LYS A 5 -6.41 3.49 0.41
CA LYS A 5 -5.71 3.79 -0.84
C LYS A 5 -5.55 2.51 -1.64
N THR A 6 -5.70 2.62 -2.95
CA THR A 6 -5.44 1.51 -3.87
C THR A 6 -4.15 1.81 -4.61
N LEU A 7 -3.23 0.84 -4.59
CA LEU A 7 -1.98 0.90 -5.33
C LEU A 7 -2.08 -0.01 -6.54
N THR A 8 -1.88 0.52 -7.74
CA THR A 8 -1.77 -0.29 -8.95
C THR A 8 -0.29 -0.59 -9.19
N LEU A 9 0.07 -1.85 -9.06
CA LEU A 9 1.42 -2.34 -9.30
C LEU A 9 1.44 -3.08 -10.64
N SER A 10 2.47 -2.83 -11.45
CA SER A 10 2.73 -3.66 -12.62
C SER A 10 3.29 -5.01 -12.17
N ALA A 11 2.64 -6.09 -12.59
CA ALA A 11 3.11 -7.44 -12.30
C ALA A 11 4.48 -7.67 -12.96
N LYS A 12 5.46 -8.07 -12.16
CA LYS A 12 6.78 -8.47 -12.69
C LYS A 12 6.64 -9.85 -13.33
N SER A 13 7.21 -10.04 -14.53
CA SER A 13 6.99 -11.26 -15.32
C SER A 13 7.51 -12.54 -14.66
N ARG A 14 8.48 -12.44 -13.73
CA ARG A 14 9.05 -13.58 -13.00
C ARG A 14 9.55 -13.16 -11.61
N GLY A 15 9.38 -14.06 -10.64
CA GLY A 15 9.89 -13.93 -9.27
C GLY A 15 8.97 -13.16 -8.33
N PHE A 16 9.51 -12.81 -7.15
CA PHE A 16 8.79 -12.03 -6.13
C PHE A 16 8.97 -10.53 -6.40
N HIS A 17 7.89 -9.77 -6.24
CA HIS A 17 7.92 -8.30 -6.23
C HIS A 17 7.87 -7.86 -4.76
N LEU A 18 9.02 -7.43 -4.22
CA LEU A 18 9.05 -6.77 -2.92
C LEU A 18 8.47 -5.37 -3.10
N VAL A 19 7.42 -5.05 -2.36
CA VAL A 19 6.62 -3.82 -2.54
C VAL A 19 6.63 -2.93 -1.30
N THR A 20 7.59 -3.15 -0.41
CA THR A 20 7.66 -2.46 0.89
C THR A 20 7.88 -0.97 0.72
N ASP A 21 8.79 -0.57 -0.17
CA ASP A 21 9.09 0.85 -0.41
C ASP A 21 7.93 1.57 -1.09
N GLU A 22 7.24 0.89 -2.01
CA GLU A 22 6.04 1.38 -2.67
C GLU A 22 4.91 1.61 -1.65
N ILE A 23 4.72 0.69 -0.70
CA ILE A 23 3.75 0.87 0.38
C ILE A 23 4.17 2.03 1.29
N LEU A 24 5.43 2.09 1.71
CA LEU A 24 5.93 3.12 2.63
C LEU A 24 5.84 4.53 2.03
N ASN A 25 6.19 4.71 0.76
CA ASN A 25 6.04 5.99 0.07
C ASN A 25 4.59 6.45 0.04
N GLN A 26 3.65 5.53 -0.18
CA GLN A 26 2.22 5.84 -0.22
C GLN A 26 1.65 6.20 1.14
N LEU A 27 2.22 5.66 2.23
CA LEU A 27 1.90 6.03 3.61
C LEU A 27 2.53 7.37 3.99
N ALA A 28 3.76 7.66 3.55
CA ALA A 28 4.42 8.93 3.80
C ALA A 28 3.63 10.11 3.21
N ASP A 29 3.01 9.90 2.05
CA ASP A 29 2.09 10.84 1.40
C ASP A 29 0.75 11.01 2.14
N MET A 30 0.53 10.32 3.28
CA MET A 30 -0.65 10.47 4.12
C MET A 30 -0.33 11.25 5.41
N PRO A 31 -0.32 12.59 5.38
CA PRO A 31 0.04 13.44 6.52
C PRO A 31 -0.89 13.32 7.74
N ARG A 32 -2.01 12.59 7.60
CA ARG A 32 -2.92 12.26 8.70
C ARG A 32 -2.62 10.91 9.36
N VAL A 33 -2.16 9.91 8.61
CA VAL A 33 -1.78 8.59 9.18
C VAL A 33 -0.51 8.72 10.00
N ASN A 34 0.48 9.48 9.51
CA ASN A 34 1.72 9.75 10.23
C ASN A 34 1.54 10.53 11.55
N ARG A 35 0.38 11.17 11.75
CA ARG A 35 0.06 11.92 12.98
C ARG A 35 -0.74 11.11 14.00
N LEU A 36 -1.07 9.85 13.73
CA LEU A 36 -1.80 9.00 14.66
C LEU A 36 -0.84 8.37 15.67
N THR A 37 -1.15 8.47 16.96
CA THR A 37 -0.36 7.86 18.05
C THR A 37 -0.37 6.33 17.99
N ALA A 38 -1.44 5.73 17.46
CA ALA A 38 -1.53 4.30 17.20
C ALA A 38 -2.44 4.05 15.99
N SER A 39 -2.03 3.16 15.09
CA SER A 39 -2.79 2.79 13.89
C SER A 39 -2.54 1.35 13.50
N VAL A 40 -3.54 0.70 12.90
CA VAL A 40 -3.42 -0.64 12.30
C VAL A 40 -3.58 -0.48 10.80
N ALA A 41 -2.67 -1.10 10.04
CA ALA A 41 -2.74 -1.15 8.59
C ALA A 41 -3.03 -2.58 8.14
N ALA A 42 -4.01 -2.76 7.25
CA ALA A 42 -4.30 -4.02 6.58
C ALA A 42 -4.06 -3.84 5.09
N THR A 43 -3.27 -4.72 4.49
CA THR A 43 -2.94 -4.69 3.06
C THR A 43 -3.41 -5.98 2.43
N TYR A 44 -4.18 -5.88 1.35
CA TYR A 44 -4.65 -7.01 0.56
C TYR A 44 -4.31 -6.81 -0.91
N LEU A 45 -3.92 -7.89 -1.57
CA LEU A 45 -3.70 -7.91 -3.01
C LEU A 45 -5.04 -8.22 -3.70
N ARG A 46 -5.46 -7.37 -4.64
CA ARG A 46 -6.55 -7.68 -5.57
C ARG A 46 -5.95 -7.86 -6.96
N LEU A 47 -6.05 -9.07 -7.50
CA LEU A 47 -5.74 -9.33 -8.90
C LEU A 47 -6.93 -8.83 -9.74
N SER A 48 -6.66 -7.96 -10.70
CA SER A 48 -7.66 -7.54 -11.69
C SER A 48 -7.43 -8.38 -12.94
N ASP A 49 -8.33 -9.34 -13.20
CA ASP A 49 -8.40 -10.00 -14.50
C ASP A 49 -8.75 -8.94 -15.56
N THR A 50 -7.95 -8.90 -16.62
CA THR A 50 -8.32 -8.23 -17.88
C THR A 50 -8.97 -9.25 -18.80
#